data_AF-A0A1I4HCX0-F1
#
_entry.id   AF-A0A1I4HCX0-F1
#
_cell.length_a   1.000
_cell.length_b   1.000
_cell.length_c   1.000
_cell.angle_alpha   90.00
_cell.angle_beta   90.00
_cell.angle_gamma   90.00
#
_symmetry.space_group_name_H-M   'P 1'
#
loop_
_entity.id
_entity.type
_entity.pdbx_description
1 polymer ?
#
loop_
_entity_poly.entity_id
_entity_poly.type
_entity_poly.pdbx_seq_one_letter_code
_entity_poly.pdbx_strand_id
1 'polypeptide(L)'
;MGNLADVEQTASIINNAIRDLPDTFNKNKNEVSQLENEIQDLLHVIEFSSFNAHEGWKLSKQLKKARTKRRTLKNENEQIEPLLSFCKKTRNYLGELDDVIQDIHQVKKNQKNRTYRCRVLEDLQNKF
;
A
#
# COMPACT_ATOMS: atom_id res chain seq x y z
N MET A 1 -18.28 -15.64 11.73
CA MET A 1 -17.01 -15.00 12.10
C MET A 1 -16.12 -15.05 10.88
N GLY A 2 -15.74 -13.89 10.35
CA GLY A 2 -15.12 -13.76 9.03
C GLY A 2 -13.88 -14.63 8.92
N ASN A 3 -13.75 -15.32 7.78
CA ASN A 3 -12.55 -16.04 7.39
C ASN A 3 -11.38 -15.07 7.52
N LEU A 4 -10.54 -15.22 8.55
CA LEU A 4 -9.30 -14.45 8.64
C LEU A 4 -8.58 -14.74 7.32
N ALA A 5 -8.25 -13.69 6.55
CA ALA A 5 -7.35 -13.84 5.42
C ALA A 5 -6.13 -14.66 5.89
N ASP A 6 -5.58 -15.48 4.99
CA ASP A 6 -4.43 -16.33 5.27
C ASP A 6 -3.45 -15.61 6.22
N VAL A 7 -3.15 -16.22 7.37
CA VAL A 7 -2.46 -15.53 8.49
C VAL A 7 -1.10 -15.00 8.02
N GLU A 8 -0.43 -15.76 7.16
CA GLU A 8 0.81 -15.37 6.48
C GLU A 8 0.62 -14.10 5.63
N GLN A 9 -0.45 -14.05 4.84
CA GLN A 9 -0.81 -12.88 4.02
C GLN A 9 -1.10 -11.66 4.89
N THR A 10 -1.82 -11.84 6.00
CA THR A 10 -2.17 -10.74 6.92
C THR A 10 -0.90 -10.15 7.56
N ALA A 11 0.01 -11.00 8.03
CA ALA A 11 1.30 -10.57 8.57
C ALA A 11 2.15 -9.84 7.51
N SER A 12 2.17 -10.36 6.28
CA SER A 12 2.86 -9.73 5.15
C SER A 12 2.29 -8.34 4.82
N ILE A 13 0.96 -8.18 4.80
CA ILE A 13 0.32 -6.87 4.57
C ILE A 13 0.75 -5.86 5.62
N ILE A 14 0.76 -6.24 6.91
CA ILE A 14 1.17 -5.35 8.00
C ILE A 14 2.63 -4.95 7.85
N ASN A 15 3.51 -5.93 7.60
CA ASN A 15 4.94 -5.69 7.46
C ASN A 15 5.27 -4.77 6.27
N ASN A 16 4.64 -5.03 5.12
CA ASN A 16 4.79 -4.20 3.92
C ASN A 16 4.21 -2.81 4.15
N ALA A 17 3.05 -2.67 4.80
CA ALA A 17 2.47 -1.36 5.10
C ALA A 17 3.40 -0.51 5.98
N ILE A 18 4.00 -1.09 7.03
CA ILE A 18 4.96 -0.37 7.88
C ILE A 18 6.17 0.11 7.08
N ARG A 19 6.63 -0.71 6.12
CA ARG A 19 7.78 -0.42 5.27
C ARG A 19 7.48 0.65 4.23
N ASP A 20 6.34 0.55 3.55
CA ASP A 20 6.05 1.28 2.31
C ASP A 20 5.33 2.62 2.55
N LEU A 21 4.49 2.73 3.58
CA LEU A 21 3.71 3.94 3.83
C LEU A 21 4.57 5.23 3.97
N PRO A 22 5.72 5.22 4.66
CA PRO A 22 6.61 6.39 4.71
C PRO A 22 7.15 6.79 3.33
N ASP A 23 7.48 5.81 2.49
CA ASP A 23 8.02 6.07 1.15
C ASP A 23 6.92 6.58 0.22
N THR A 24 5.71 6.00 0.29
CA THR A 24 4.52 6.47 -0.42
C THR A 24 4.19 7.92 -0.03
N PHE A 25 4.21 8.24 1.26
CA PHE A 25 3.96 9.61 1.73
C PHE A 25 4.93 10.62 1.10
N ASN A 26 6.23 10.28 1.05
CA ASN A 26 7.26 11.13 0.48
C ASN A 26 7.12 11.25 -1.05
N LYS A 27 6.84 10.15 -1.75
CA LYS A 27 6.56 10.15 -3.20
C LYS A 27 5.37 11.06 -3.53
N ASN A 28 4.27 10.90 -2.80
CA ASN A 28 3.08 11.73 -2.95
C ASN A 28 3.39 13.21 -2.70
N LYS A 29 4.23 13.53 -1.71
CA LYS A 29 4.66 14.91 -1.43
C LYS A 29 5.42 15.53 -2.62
N ASN A 30 6.33 14.77 -3.21
CA ASN A 30 7.10 15.21 -4.38
C ASN A 30 6.20 15.41 -5.60
N GLU A 31 5.29 14.48 -5.86
CA GLU A 31 4.35 14.57 -6.97
C GLU A 31 3.35 15.72 -6.79
N VAL A 32 2.89 15.97 -5.56
CA VAL A 32 2.08 17.16 -5.24
C VAL A 32 2.83 18.44 -5.59
N SER A 33 4.13 18.54 -5.27
CA SER A 33 4.94 19.72 -5.63
C SER A 33 5.05 19.90 -7.14
N GLN A 34 5.26 18.81 -7.89
CA GLN A 34 5.28 18.86 -9.36
C GLN A 34 3.92 19.31 -9.94
N LEU A 35 2.82 18.76 -9.41
CA LEU A 35 1.47 19.16 -9.83
C LEU A 35 1.15 20.61 -9.47
N GLU A 36 1.69 21.14 -8.37
CA GLU A 36 1.56 22.56 -8.03
C GLU A 36 2.25 23.45 -9.05
N ASN A 37 3.44 23.06 -9.54
CA ASN A 37 4.11 23.76 -10.64
C ASN A 37 3.31 23.65 -11.96
N GLU A 38 2.86 22.44 -12.33
CA GLU A 38 2.02 22.24 -13.52
C GLU A 38 0.74 23.10 -13.49
N ILE A 39 0.11 23.22 -12.31
CA ILE A 39 -1.05 24.08 -12.11
C ILE A 39 -0.67 25.55 -12.35
N GLN A 40 0.48 26.01 -11.85
CA GLN A 40 0.93 27.39 -12.08
C GLN A 40 1.22 27.65 -13.56
N ASP A 41 1.90 26.74 -14.24
CA ASP A 41 2.17 26.84 -15.68
C ASP A 41 0.87 26.98 -16.48
N LEU A 42 -0.13 26.14 -16.18
CA LEU A 42 -1.45 26.22 -16.81
C LEU A 42 -2.17 27.54 -16.52
N LEU A 43 -2.06 28.06 -15.30
CA LEU A 43 -2.65 29.35 -14.94
C LEU A 43 -1.96 30.51 -15.66
N HIS A 44 -0.63 30.48 -15.77
CA HIS A 44 0.13 31.49 -16.52
C HIS A 44 -0.21 31.45 -18.02
N VAL A 45 -0.37 30.27 -18.62
CA VAL A 45 -0.84 30.17 -20.01
C VAL A 45 -2.22 30.81 -20.17
N ILE A 46 -3.13 30.55 -19.23
CA ILE A 46 -4.48 31.14 -19.23
C ILE A 46 -4.43 32.67 -19.04
N GLU A 47 -3.51 33.18 -18.23
CA GLU A 47 -3.35 34.60 -17.93
C GLU A 47 -2.76 35.39 -19.10
N PHE A 48 -1.71 34.86 -19.74
CA PHE A 48 -0.91 35.61 -20.71
C PHE A 48 -1.25 35.32 -22.17
N SER A 49 -1.99 34.23 -22.47
CA SER A 49 -2.29 33.83 -23.85
C SER A 49 -3.72 34.15 -24.24
N SER A 50 -3.93 34.58 -25.48
CA SER A 50 -5.25 34.55 -26.11
C SER A 50 -5.54 33.14 -26.64
N PHE A 51 -6.76 32.66 -26.45
CA PHE A 51 -7.18 31.34 -26.91
C PHE A 51 -8.64 31.37 -27.35
N ASN A 52 -8.98 30.54 -28.33
CA ASN A 52 -10.37 30.33 -28.72
C ASN A 52 -11.10 29.41 -27.71
N ALA A 53 -12.42 29.26 -27.88
CA ALA A 53 -13.24 28.48 -26.96
C ALA A 53 -12.79 27.00 -26.83
N HIS A 54 -12.32 26.39 -27.92
CA HIS A 54 -11.85 24.99 -27.91
C HIS A 54 -10.52 24.84 -27.15
N GLU A 55 -9.59 25.76 -27.37
CA GLU A 55 -8.32 25.83 -26.65
C GLU A 55 -8.54 26.11 -25.15
N GLY A 56 -9.42 27.06 -24.82
CA GLY A 56 -9.81 27.35 -23.44
C GLY A 56 -10.44 26.14 -22.75
N TRP A 57 -11.28 25.38 -23.45
CA TRP A 57 -11.82 24.12 -22.92
C TRP A 57 -10.72 23.10 -22.63
N LYS A 58 -9.73 22.95 -23.52
CA LYS A 58 -8.60 22.05 -23.31
C LYS A 58 -7.78 22.46 -22.09
N LEU A 59 -7.44 23.74 -21.95
CA LEU A 59 -6.70 24.28 -20.81
C LEU A 59 -7.46 24.05 -19.49
N SER A 60 -8.76 24.35 -19.48
CA SER A 60 -9.63 24.11 -18.32
C SER A 60 -9.69 22.62 -17.94
N LYS A 61 -9.79 21.73 -18.93
CA LYS A 61 -9.78 20.27 -18.71
C LYS A 61 -8.44 19.79 -18.12
N GLN A 62 -7.32 20.30 -18.61
CA GLN A 62 -5.98 19.99 -18.07
C GLN A 62 -5.84 20.49 -16.64
N LEU A 63 -6.24 21.74 -16.36
CA LEU A 63 -6.19 22.33 -15.03
C LEU A 63 -7.04 21.53 -14.04
N LYS A 64 -8.26 21.13 -14.44
CA LYS A 64 -9.13 20.29 -13.61
C LYS A 64 -8.45 18.95 -13.31
N LYS A 65 -7.87 18.30 -14.31
CA LYS A 65 -7.17 17.02 -14.15
C LYS A 65 -6.01 17.14 -13.15
N ALA A 66 -5.14 18.13 -13.31
CA ALA A 66 -4.00 18.35 -12.41
C ALA A 66 -4.47 18.63 -10.97
N ARG A 67 -5.48 19.51 -10.79
CA ARG A 67 -6.05 19.83 -9.48
C ARG A 67 -6.70 18.63 -8.80
N THR A 68 -7.45 17.82 -9.54
CA THR A 68 -8.08 16.60 -9.01
C THR A 68 -7.01 15.59 -8.58
N LYS A 69 -6.01 15.33 -9.42
CA LYS A 69 -4.91 14.42 -9.07
C LYS A 69 -4.16 14.88 -7.82
N ARG A 70 -3.81 16.17 -7.74
CA ARG A 70 -3.19 16.77 -6.55
C ARG A 70 -4.04 16.55 -5.31
N ARG A 71 -5.36 16.74 -5.41
CA ARG A 71 -6.28 16.56 -4.29
C ARG A 71 -6.33 15.10 -3.84
N THR A 72 -6.36 14.14 -4.77
CA THR A 72 -6.31 12.71 -4.45
C THR A 72 -5.06 12.37 -3.64
N LEU A 73 -3.88 12.82 -4.07
CA LEU A 73 -2.62 12.55 -3.36
C LEU A 73 -2.56 13.23 -1.99
N LYS A 74 -3.09 14.45 -1.85
CA LYS A 74 -3.19 15.12 -0.54
C LYS A 74 -4.12 14.37 0.41
N ASN A 75 -5.29 13.95 -0.07
CA ASN A 75 -6.24 13.18 0.74
C ASN A 75 -5.66 11.83 1.17
N GLU A 76 -4.89 11.16 0.31
CA GLU A 76 -4.17 9.94 0.69
C GLU A 76 -3.11 10.24 1.76
N ASN A 77 -2.30 11.27 1.59
CA ASN A 77 -1.31 11.66 2.59
C ASN A 77 -1.93 12.06 3.93
N GLU A 78 -3.08 12.72 3.94
CA GLU A 78 -3.85 13.03 5.15
C GLU A 78 -4.27 11.76 5.91
N GLN A 79 -4.52 10.64 5.19
CA GLN A 79 -4.79 9.33 5.80
C GLN A 79 -3.53 8.62 6.28
N ILE A 80 -2.41 8.77 5.56
CA ILE A 80 -1.12 8.15 5.93
C ILE A 80 -0.48 8.87 7.12
N GLU A 81 -0.64 10.18 7.24
CA GLU A 81 0.06 11.02 8.22
C GLU A 81 -0.09 10.55 9.68
N PRO A 82 -1.29 10.17 10.18
CA PRO A 82 -1.45 9.58 11.52
C PRO A 82 -0.64 8.30 11.74
N LEU A 83 -0.44 7.50 10.68
CA LEU A 83 0.27 6.23 10.74
C LEU A 83 1.80 6.39 10.72
N LEU A 84 2.33 7.51 10.21
CA LEU A 84 3.78 7.71 10.08
C LEU A 84 4.52 7.58 11.42
N SER A 85 3.92 8.10 12.50
CA SER A 85 4.50 8.01 13.84
C SER A 85 4.57 6.56 14.33
N PHE A 86 3.57 5.75 14.00
CA PHE A 86 3.54 4.33 14.30
C PHE A 86 4.59 3.59 13.46
N CYS A 87 4.59 3.78 12.13
CA CYS A 87 5.56 3.15 11.23
C CYS A 87 7.01 3.44 11.64
N LYS A 88 7.32 4.67 12.06
CA LYS A 88 8.66 5.04 12.52
C LYS A 88 9.07 4.29 13.78
N LYS A 89 8.15 4.11 14.75
CA LYS A 89 8.42 3.38 15.99
C LYS A 89 8.58 1.88 15.73
N THR A 90 7.79 1.33 14.82
CA THR A 90 7.75 -0.11 14.55
C THR A 90 8.79 -0.58 13.53
N ARG A 91 9.46 0.35 12.82
CA ARG A 91 10.47 0.04 11.80
C ARG A 91 11.58 -0.89 12.29
N ASN A 92 11.98 -0.80 13.55
CA ASN A 92 13.03 -1.65 14.12
C ASN A 92 12.61 -3.12 14.26
N TYR A 93 11.30 -3.41 14.28
CA TYR A 93 10.75 -4.75 14.41
C TYR A 93 10.40 -5.40 13.06
N LEU A 94 10.70 -4.74 11.93
CA LEU A 94 10.43 -5.30 10.60
C LEU A 94 11.15 -6.63 10.39
N GLY A 95 12.38 -6.77 10.89
CA GLY A 95 13.13 -8.03 10.81
C GLY A 95 12.46 -9.15 11.64
N GLU A 96 12.01 -8.84 12.85
CA GLU A 96 11.27 -9.80 13.68
C GLU A 96 9.95 -10.21 13.02
N LEU A 97 9.26 -9.28 12.34
CA LEU A 97 8.06 -9.61 11.57
C LEU A 97 8.36 -10.48 10.35
N ASP A 98 9.48 -10.25 9.65
CA ASP A 98 9.95 -11.10 8.56
C ASP A 98 10.20 -12.53 9.05
N ASP A 99 10.83 -12.69 10.22
CA ASP A 99 11.06 -14.00 10.86
C ASP A 99 9.73 -14.68 11.24
N VAL A 100 8.79 -13.95 11.83
CA VAL A 100 7.46 -14.48 12.18
C VAL A 100 6.70 -14.94 10.93
N ILE A 101 6.78 -14.20 9.81
CA ILE A 101 6.17 -14.61 8.53
C ILE A 101 6.79 -15.92 8.06
N GLN A 102 8.11 -16.08 8.16
CA GLN A 102 8.82 -17.30 7.79
C GLN A 102 8.43 -18.50 8.69
N ASP A 103 8.26 -18.27 9.99
CA ASP A 103 7.78 -19.29 10.92
C ASP A 103 6.38 -19.78 10.57
N ILE A 104 5.45 -18.85 10.27
CA ILE A 104 4.10 -19.18 9.82
C ILE A 104 4.15 -20.00 8.54
N HIS A 105 4.99 -19.61 7.59
CA HIS A 105 5.20 -20.34 6.34
C HIS A 105 5.65 -21.79 6.60
N GLN A 106 6.63 -21.98 7.49
CA GLN A 106 7.15 -23.30 7.84
C GLN A 106 6.08 -24.14 8.56
N VAL A 107 5.26 -23.54 9.43
CA VAL A 107 4.12 -24.23 10.07
C VAL A 107 3.12 -24.71 9.02
N LYS A 108 2.76 -23.87 8.05
CA LYS A 108 1.85 -24.24 6.95
C LYS A 108 2.44 -25.36 6.08
N LYS A 109 3.73 -25.29 5.76
CA LYS A 109 4.45 -26.35 5.05
C LYS A 109 4.42 -27.67 5.81
N ASN A 110 4.67 -27.63 7.13
CA ASN A 110 4.60 -28.80 7.98
C ASN A 110 3.18 -29.37 8.01
N GLN A 111 2.16 -28.53 8.20
CA GLN A 111 0.75 -28.92 8.19
C GLN A 111 0.32 -29.64 6.91
N LYS A 112 0.76 -29.15 5.74
CA LYS A 112 0.50 -29.79 4.43
C LYS A 112 1.13 -31.18 4.30
N ASN A 113 2.28 -31.40 4.94
CA ASN A 113 3.04 -32.64 4.86
C ASN A 113 2.87 -33.53 6.11
N ARG A 114 1.85 -33.27 6.96
CA ARG A 114 1.65 -34.05 8.18
C ARG A 114 1.25 -35.48 7.84
N THR A 115 2.02 -36.43 8.35
CA THR A 115 1.66 -37.85 8.38
C THR A 115 1.30 -38.26 9.79
N TYR A 116 0.28 -39.10 9.94
CA TYR A 116 -0.09 -39.66 11.24
C TYR A 116 0.46 -41.08 11.40
N ARG A 117 1.06 -41.34 12.57
CA ARG A 117 1.40 -42.70 13.01
C ARG A 117 0.47 -43.08 14.14
N CYS A 118 -0.36 -44.09 13.93
CA CYS A 118 -1.23 -44.67 14.94
C CYS A 118 -0.40 -45.13 16.13
N ARG A 119 -0.83 -44.77 17.34
CA ARG A 119 -0.16 -45.16 18.60
C ARG A 119 -0.84 -46.30 19.35
N VAL A 120 -2.11 -46.56 19.01
CA VAL A 120 -2.98 -47.52 19.71
C VAL A 120 -3.72 -48.40 18.70
N LEU A 121 -4.31 -47.80 17.67
CA LEU A 121 -5.02 -48.51 16.59
C LEU A 121 -4.10 -48.75 15.40
N GLU A 122 -3.03 -49.53 15.62
CA GLU A 122 -2.01 -49.79 14.60
C GLU A 122 -2.58 -50.47 13.34
N ASP A 123 -3.67 -51.23 13.49
CA ASP A 123 -4.42 -51.86 12.40
C ASP A 123 -5.00 -50.85 11.39
N LEU A 124 -5.24 -49.61 11.82
CA LEU A 124 -5.76 -48.53 10.97
C LEU A 124 -4.66 -47.72 10.28
N GLN A 125 -3.38 -48.03 10.46
CA GLN A 125 -2.25 -47.23 9.95
C GLN A 125 -2.30 -47.00 8.43
N ASN A 126 -2.79 -47.97 7.67
CA ASN A 126 -2.85 -47.91 6.20
C ASN A 126 -4.03 -47.08 5.65
N LYS A 127 -4.84 -46.44 6.51
CA LYS A 127 -5.96 -45.58 6.10
C LYS A 127 -5.58 -44.09 5.95
N PHE A 128 -4.35 -43.72 6.29
CA PHE A 128 -3.83 -42.35 6.26
C PHE A 128 -2.78 -42.17 5.16
#